data_AF-A0A520IPV9-F1
#
_entry.id   AF-A0A520IPV9-F1
#
_cell.length_a   1.000
_cell.length_b   1.000
_cell.length_c   1.000
_cell.angle_alpha   90.00
_cell.angle_beta   90.00
_cell.angle_gamma   90.00
#
_symmetry.space_group_name_H-M   'P 1'
#
loop_
_entity.id
_entity.type
_entity.pdbx_description
1 polymer ?
#
loop_
_entity_poly.entity_id
_entity_poly.type
_entity_poly.pdbx_seq_one_letter_code
_entity_poly.pdbx_strand_id
1 'polypeptide(L)'
;LTLLNAERPKVRFLNMSTDAGPLVLEVQLLGTKTTFAERAYQQVTDYTELTAGTEYTINLVNKATGANVATTVRATFVKGKLYTIWAKGLSAATLDAQKLSIQVSVQN
;
A
#
# COMPACT_ATOMS: atom_id res chain seq x y z
N LEU A 1 24.31 -19.61 3.22
CA LEU A 1 23.50 -18.99 4.29
C LEU A 1 22.96 -17.68 3.75
N THR A 2 21.71 -17.63 3.30
CA THR A 2 21.08 -16.40 2.80
C THR A 2 20.85 -15.50 4.00
N LEU A 3 21.73 -14.52 4.19
CA LEU A 3 21.50 -13.45 5.16
C LEU A 3 20.14 -12.83 4.83
N LEU A 4 19.18 -12.98 5.73
CA LEU A 4 17.97 -12.15 5.70
C LEU A 4 18.48 -10.70 5.69
N ASN A 5 18.34 -10.00 4.56
CA ASN A 5 18.94 -8.68 4.35
C ASN A 5 18.33 -7.69 5.35
N ALA A 6 19.00 -7.50 6.50
CA ALA A 6 18.58 -6.65 7.60
C ALA A 6 18.48 -5.15 7.27
N GLU A 7 18.58 -4.79 5.98
CA GLU A 7 18.59 -3.42 5.48
C GLU A 7 17.47 -3.11 4.48
N ARG A 8 16.67 -4.07 4.02
CA ARG A 8 15.60 -3.74 3.06
C ARG A 8 14.40 -3.11 3.77
N PRO A 9 13.77 -2.05 3.23
CA PRO A 9 12.49 -1.59 3.76
C PRO A 9 11.48 -2.72 3.68
N LYS A 10 10.65 -2.82 4.73
CA LYS A 10 9.55 -3.78 4.80
C LYS A 10 8.24 -3.03 4.75
N VAL A 11 7.35 -3.43 3.86
CA VAL A 11 6.05 -2.77 3.65
C VAL A 11 4.95 -3.81 3.84
N ARG A 12 3.87 -3.43 4.52
CA ARG A 12 2.63 -4.20 4.57
C ARG A 12 1.43 -3.32 4.23
N PHE A 13 0.34 -3.94 3.81
CA PHE A 13 -0.91 -3.27 3.46
C PHE A 13 -2.03 -3.61 4.44
N LEU A 14 -2.81 -2.61 4.84
CA LEU A 14 -4.04 -2.74 5.65
C LEU A 14 -5.22 -2.07 4.92
N ASN A 15 -6.32 -2.78 4.75
CA ASN A 15 -7.54 -2.17 4.23
C ASN A 15 -8.46 -1.71 5.39
N MET A 16 -8.68 -0.40 5.55
CA MET A 16 -9.63 0.16 6.53
C MET A 16 -10.86 0.79 5.86
N SER A 17 -11.11 0.54 4.59
CA SER A 17 -12.32 0.99 3.92
C SER A 17 -13.42 -0.05 4.01
N THR A 18 -14.56 0.33 4.59
CA THR A 18 -15.69 -0.59 4.83
C THR A 18 -16.49 -0.91 3.57
N ASP A 19 -16.44 -0.03 2.55
CA ASP A 19 -17.32 -0.07 1.38
C ASP A 19 -16.56 -0.15 0.04
N ALA A 20 -15.22 -0.24 0.07
CA ALA A 20 -14.42 -0.37 -1.15
C ALA A 20 -14.29 -1.82 -1.66
N GLY A 21 -14.81 -2.80 -0.91
CA GLY A 21 -14.60 -4.23 -1.18
C GLY A 21 -13.14 -4.66 -0.95
N PRO A 22 -12.73 -5.83 -1.45
CA PRO A 22 -11.33 -6.28 -1.38
C PRO A 22 -10.42 -5.39 -2.22
N LEU A 23 -9.35 -4.90 -1.60
CA LEU A 23 -8.38 -3.99 -2.21
C LEU A 23 -7.01 -4.65 -2.36
N VAL A 24 -6.33 -4.29 -3.42
CA VAL A 24 -4.97 -4.69 -3.76
C VAL A 24 -4.08 -3.45 -3.73
N LEU A 25 -2.97 -3.53 -3.01
CA LEU A 25 -1.94 -2.49 -3.07
C LEU A 25 -0.95 -2.83 -4.18
N GLU A 26 -0.68 -1.85 -5.04
CA GLU A 26 0.42 -1.93 -6.01
C GLU A 26 1.45 -0.85 -5.72
N VAL A 27 2.72 -1.24 -5.62
CA VAL A 27 3.84 -0.32 -5.46
C VAL A 27 4.82 -0.52 -6.61
N GLN A 28 5.24 0.56 -7.24
CA GLN A 28 6.12 0.50 -8.41
C GLN A 28 7.32 1.43 -8.24
N LEU A 29 8.51 0.93 -8.58
CA LEU A 29 9.74 1.71 -8.67
C LEU A 29 10.43 1.40 -9.99
N LEU A 30 10.74 2.44 -10.77
CA LEU A 30 11.51 2.33 -12.02
C LEU A 30 11.00 1.20 -12.95
N GLY A 31 9.68 1.12 -13.15
CA GLY A 31 9.03 0.10 -13.97
C GLY A 31 8.77 -1.24 -13.26
N THR A 32 9.47 -1.56 -12.18
CA THR A 32 9.26 -2.80 -11.41
C THR A 32 8.07 -2.66 -10.47
N LYS A 33 7.02 -3.46 -10.69
CA LYS A 33 5.79 -3.47 -9.89
C LYS A 33 5.80 -4.63 -8.90
N THR A 34 5.48 -4.33 -7.64
CA THR A 34 5.15 -5.32 -6.61
C THR A 34 3.66 -5.20 -6.28
N THR A 35 2.93 -6.31 -6.38
CA THR A 35 1.50 -6.40 -6.09
C THR A 35 1.30 -7.22 -4.82
N PHE A 36 0.58 -6.65 -3.86
CA PHE A 36 0.26 -7.32 -2.59
C PHE A 36 -1.01 -8.19 -2.74
N ALA A 37 -1.12 -9.25 -1.94
CA ALA A 37 -2.35 -10.05 -1.89
C ALA A 37 -3.54 -9.18 -1.45
N GLU A 38 -4.73 -9.43 -2.01
CA GLU A 38 -5.91 -8.63 -1.69
C GLU A 38 -6.27 -8.72 -0.20
N ARG A 39 -6.83 -7.63 0.32
CA ARG A 39 -7.32 -7.57 1.70
C ARG A 39 -8.73 -7.00 1.73
N ALA A 40 -9.65 -7.75 2.35
CA ALA A 40 -10.96 -7.24 2.72
C ALA A 40 -10.83 -6.26 3.89
N TYR A 41 -11.94 -5.61 4.26
CA TYR A 41 -11.98 -4.68 5.38
C TYR A 41 -11.38 -5.29 6.66
N GLN A 42 -10.55 -4.50 7.36
CA GLN A 42 -9.80 -4.85 8.57
C GLN A 42 -8.77 -5.98 8.43
N GLN A 43 -8.47 -6.42 7.21
CA GLN A 43 -7.41 -7.40 6.99
C GLN A 43 -6.09 -6.72 6.62
N VAL A 44 -4.99 -7.34 7.05
CA VAL A 44 -3.62 -6.89 6.85
C VAL A 44 -2.79 -7.95 6.15
N THR A 45 -1.82 -7.54 5.33
CA THR A 45 -0.82 -8.46 4.76
C THR A 45 0.32 -8.70 5.74
N ASP A 46 1.07 -9.78 5.51
CA ASP A 46 2.42 -9.86 6.04
C ASP A 46 3.32 -8.78 5.42
N TYR A 47 4.50 -8.59 6.01
CA TYR A 47 5.49 -7.67 5.47
C TYR A 47 6.18 -8.26 4.24
N THR A 48 6.22 -7.47 3.17
CA THR A 48 6.99 -7.73 1.96
C THR A 48 8.23 -6.83 1.95
N GLU A 49 9.39 -7.40 1.67
CA GLU A 49 10.62 -6.63 1.48
C GLU A 49 10.65 -5.95 0.11
N LEU A 50 10.90 -4.66 0.10
CA LEU A 50 11.11 -3.88 -1.12
C LEU A 50 12.57 -3.48 -1.28
N THR A 51 12.94 -3.04 -2.48
CA THR A 51 14.21 -2.33 -2.67
C THR A 51 14.10 -0.96 -2.01
N ALA A 52 15.21 -0.42 -1.48
CA ALA A 52 15.20 0.97 -1.02
C ALA A 52 15.18 1.90 -2.23
N GLY A 53 14.41 2.98 -2.17
CA GLY A 53 14.27 3.88 -3.30
C GLY A 53 13.37 5.07 -3.00
N THR A 54 13.54 6.09 -3.83
CA THR A 54 12.74 7.30 -3.86
C THR A 54 11.70 7.19 -4.97
N GLU A 55 10.61 7.96 -4.87
CA GLU A 55 9.60 8.08 -5.94
C GLU A 55 8.87 6.77 -6.27
N TYR A 56 8.57 5.94 -5.26
CA TYR A 56 7.64 4.83 -5.45
C TYR A 56 6.26 5.36 -5.83
N THR A 57 5.69 4.87 -6.92
CA THR A 57 4.29 5.08 -7.28
C THR A 57 3.42 4.06 -6.55
N ILE A 58 2.42 4.52 -5.82
CA ILE A 58 1.54 3.67 -5.01
C ILE A 58 0.11 3.83 -5.51
N ASN A 59 -0.50 2.72 -5.91
CA ASN A 59 -1.88 2.65 -6.38
C ASN A 59 -2.69 1.70 -5.49
N LEU A 60 -3.99 1.98 -5.40
CA LEU A 60 -4.94 1.16 -4.67
C LEU A 60 -5.98 0.64 -5.65
N VAL A 61 -5.98 -0.67 -5.88
CA VAL A 61 -6.77 -1.30 -6.94
C VAL A 61 -7.93 -2.06 -6.31
N ASN A 62 -9.14 -1.88 -6.82
CA ASN A 62 -10.26 -2.73 -6.45
C ASN A 62 -10.11 -4.10 -7.14
N LYS A 63 -10.15 -5.18 -6.36
CA LYS A 63 -9.89 -6.53 -6.87
C LYS A 63 -10.93 -6.99 -7.90
N ALA A 64 -12.19 -6.61 -7.73
CA ALA A 64 -13.28 -7.05 -8.59
C ALA A 64 -13.26 -6.34 -9.94
N THR A 65 -12.96 -5.03 -9.96
CA THR A 65 -13.00 -4.22 -11.19
C THR A 65 -11.63 -4.04 -11.85
N GLY A 66 -10.54 -4.21 -11.11
CA GLY A 66 -9.18 -3.91 -11.58
C GLY A 66 -8.87 -2.41 -11.69
N ALA A 67 -9.80 -1.53 -11.29
CA ALA A 67 -9.62 -0.09 -11.38
C ALA A 67 -8.77 0.45 -10.22
N ASN A 68 -7.95 1.48 -10.50
CA ASN A 68 -7.36 2.30 -9.45
C ASN A 68 -8.47 3.18 -8.83
N VAL A 69 -8.69 3.03 -7.52
CA VAL A 69 -9.83 3.61 -6.81
C VAL A 69 -9.44 4.75 -5.85
N ALA A 70 -8.17 5.12 -5.81
CA ALA A 70 -7.68 6.24 -5.04
C ALA A 70 -6.70 7.09 -5.85
N THR A 71 -6.52 8.34 -5.45
CA THR A 71 -5.43 9.17 -5.97
C THR A 71 -4.09 8.48 -5.72
N THR A 72 -3.30 8.35 -6.78
CA THR A 72 -1.94 7.81 -6.73
C THR A 72 -1.06 8.63 -5.80
N VAL A 73 -0.31 7.96 -4.93
CA VAL A 73 0.61 8.58 -3.98
C VAL A 73 2.06 8.26 -4.37
N ARG A 74 2.98 9.19 -4.09
CA ARG A 74 4.42 8.97 -4.19
C ARG A 74 5.05 8.87 -2.81
N ALA A 75 5.99 7.95 -2.62
CA ALA A 75 6.69 7.79 -1.35
C ALA A 75 8.15 7.35 -1.50
N THR A 76 8.92 7.52 -0.43
CA THR A 76 10.29 7.02 -0.29
C THR A 76 10.31 5.91 0.74
N PHE A 77 10.93 4.77 0.40
CA PHE A 77 11.15 3.67 1.33
C PHE A 77 12.63 3.55 1.65
N VAL A 78 12.97 3.78 2.92
CA VAL A 78 14.33 3.83 3.44
C VAL A 78 14.73 2.48 4.02
N LYS A 79 16.00 2.12 3.84
CA LYS A 79 16.59 0.91 4.41
C LYS A 79 16.31 0.77 5.91
N GLY A 80 16.06 -0.46 6.34
CA GLY A 80 15.83 -0.82 7.75
C GLY A 80 14.54 -0.30 8.37
N LYS A 81 13.67 0.37 7.60
CA LYS A 81 12.39 0.90 8.09
C LYS A 81 11.22 -0.03 7.77
N LEU A 82 10.26 -0.06 8.69
CA LEU A 82 8.99 -0.77 8.53
C LEU A 82 7.90 0.24 8.21
N TYR A 83 7.11 -0.06 7.18
CA TYR A 83 6.02 0.78 6.73
C TYR A 83 4.72 0.00 6.75
N THR A 84 3.66 0.65 7.23
CA THR A 84 2.29 0.22 6.98
C THR A 84 1.66 1.23 6.04
N ILE A 85 1.17 0.74 4.91
CA ILE A 85 0.33 1.50 4.00
C ILE A 85 -1.09 1.06 4.27
N TRP A 86 -2.00 2.01 4.47
CA TRP A 86 -3.40 1.68 4.66
C TRP A 86 -4.33 2.49 3.77
N ALA A 87 -5.39 1.82 3.32
CA ALA A 87 -6.51 2.48 2.68
C ALA A 87 -7.43 3.03 3.78
N LYS A 88 -7.72 4.33 3.76
CA LYS A 88 -8.68 4.99 4.66
C LYS A 88 -9.80 5.64 3.88
N GLY A 89 -10.93 5.88 4.55
CA GLY A 89 -12.09 6.54 3.94
C GLY A 89 -12.99 5.57 3.19
N LEU A 90 -13.95 6.14 2.47
CA LEU A 90 -15.05 5.42 1.83
C LEU A 90 -15.02 5.59 0.32
N SER A 91 -15.34 4.53 -0.41
CA SER A 91 -15.41 4.54 -1.87
C SER A 91 -16.57 5.40 -2.37
N ALA A 92 -17.69 5.43 -1.64
CA ALA A 92 -18.89 6.18 -2.00
C ALA A 92 -18.95 7.60 -1.40
N ALA A 93 -17.89 8.06 -0.71
CA ALA A 93 -17.90 9.38 -0.08
C ALA A 93 -17.92 10.52 -1.10
N THR A 94 -18.78 11.51 -0.85
CA THR A 94 -18.90 12.72 -1.65
C THR A 94 -18.01 13.86 -1.13
N LEU A 95 -17.79 13.91 0.20
CA LEU A 95 -16.88 14.85 0.83
C LEU A 95 -15.43 14.41 0.64
N ASP A 96 -14.58 15.29 0.10
CA ASP A 96 -13.19 14.98 -0.21
C ASP A 96 -12.39 14.44 0.99
N ALA A 97 -12.63 14.99 2.19
CA ALA A 97 -11.96 14.54 3.42
C ALA A 97 -12.27 13.09 3.81
N GLN A 98 -13.38 12.53 3.31
CA GLN A 98 -13.85 11.18 3.61
C GLN A 98 -13.60 10.19 2.46
N LYS A 99 -13.18 10.68 1.28
CA LYS A 99 -12.91 9.83 0.12
C LYS A 99 -11.80 8.81 0.40
N LEU A 100 -11.96 7.65 -0.23
CA LEU A 100 -10.95 6.60 -0.24
C LEU A 100 -9.59 7.16 -0.64
N SER A 101 -8.61 6.99 0.24
CA SER A 101 -7.26 7.51 0.05
C SER A 101 -6.21 6.58 0.66
N ILE A 102 -4.98 6.72 0.16
CA ILE A 102 -3.82 5.98 0.62
C ILE A 102 -3.12 6.80 1.70
N GLN A 103 -2.70 6.15 2.78
CA GLN A 103 -1.81 6.72 3.78
C GLN A 103 -0.59 5.82 3.96
N VAL A 104 0.57 6.45 4.13
CA VAL A 104 1.84 5.77 4.36
C VAL A 104 2.34 6.17 5.75
N SER A 105 2.55 5.18 6.62
CA SER A 105 3.09 5.39 7.96
C SER A 105 4.38 4.60 8.13
N VAL A 106 5.41 5.27 8.63
CA VAL A 106 6.66 4.65 9.07
C VAL A 106 6.56 4.34 10.56
N GLN A 107 7.02 3.15 10.94
CA GLN A 107 7.17 2.75 12.34
C GLN A 107 8.57 3.14 12.81
N ASN A 108 8.63 3.80 13.97
CA ASN A 108 9.87 4.20 14.62
C ASN A 108 10.36 3.12 15.59
#